data_AF-A0A2G9XL44-F1
#
_entry.id   AF-A0A2G9XL44-F1
#
_cell.length_a   1.000
_cell.length_b   1.000
_cell.length_c   1.000
_cell.angle_alpha   90.00
_cell.angle_beta   90.00
_cell.angle_gamma   90.00
#
_symmetry.space_group_name_H-M   'P 1'
#
loop_
_entity.id
_entity.type
_entity.pdbx_description
1 polymer ?
#
loop_
_entity_poly.entity_id
_entity_poly.type
_entity_poly.pdbx_seq_one_letter_code
_entity_poly.pdbx_strand_id
1 'polypeptide(L)'
;MEILGYITLTIFIAAMLLMLFRKLNFPVQTVLIAVSLICLVVGAVFRSFTEGWVGVILLPNEMIGGIILHPITALLAGLFLSGALTASGGFGALKILINKLRKTPIGLAGTLVILIQLPVIASLPCGRIIGAALLPLLFAFGFEGGMGLLTRAQLIVLIGSFARNAFGSCGPSPIGGVGQIGEGFLGAFFPTASEGILRAPQAFSLMLGTAITALFLKFISMKLYPKDVSLRDLPEGGMEKKRESEVRGSFRGYLSLMIFLASLLISIFQPFGKMPVQTVLVAGGILMIILCRITIRDMMGGIILLPVSAMAAGFLAAGALAATGGFNALGNILKGFSNIPFLGIAGMLAIFVQIQTILPLSCSRILTAALVPVLYLFGPAKFDLITWPQLAIVMAAYMINATTSCGPSPLGGAGMMAEGTMRAETGYIKGAFTFSSMAVMAPLAAIYMKFLTLSSFPASGLQFERNVWMIIGFTVIIFAANAIMIKLTNIFLSGNVNRDWWYQLLGFVIPGAIGGAILAFCLYETAFLPIIQGTIGGIIAALLIGLMVPKRLGPTETVE
;
A
#
# COMPACT_ATOMS: atom_id res chain seq x y z
N MET A 1 24.15 -10.60 -23.21
CA MET A 1 23.19 -10.60 -22.08
C MET A 1 23.13 -9.26 -21.35
N GLU A 2 24.25 -8.67 -20.88
CA GLU A 2 24.19 -7.43 -20.08
C GLU A 2 23.61 -6.22 -20.83
N ILE A 3 24.02 -5.98 -22.08
CA ILE A 3 23.55 -4.84 -22.90
C ILE A 3 22.03 -4.91 -23.15
N LEU A 4 21.49 -6.11 -23.38
CA LEU A 4 20.05 -6.33 -23.56
C LEU A 4 19.27 -5.93 -22.30
N GLY A 5 19.81 -6.23 -21.12
CA GLY A 5 19.23 -5.82 -19.84
C GLY A 5 19.15 -4.30 -19.69
N TYR A 6 20.22 -3.57 -20.05
CA TYR A 6 20.21 -2.11 -20.02
C TYR A 6 19.20 -1.51 -20.99
N ILE A 7 19.14 -1.99 -22.24
CA ILE A 7 18.19 -1.48 -23.25
C ILE A 7 16.74 -1.67 -22.78
N THR A 8 16.41 -2.89 -22.34
CA THR A 8 15.03 -3.21 -21.91
C THR A 8 14.63 -2.45 -20.65
N LEU A 9 15.56 -2.24 -19.72
CA LEU A 9 15.34 -1.39 -18.55
C LEU A 9 15.12 0.08 -18.94
N THR A 10 15.90 0.64 -19.87
CA THR A 10 15.73 2.02 -20.34
C THR A 10 14.38 2.22 -21.00
N ILE A 11 13.92 1.27 -21.82
CA ILE A 11 12.58 1.31 -22.45
C ILE A 11 11.50 1.35 -21.36
N PHE A 12 11.60 0.48 -20.35
CA PHE A 12 10.63 0.45 -19.25
C PHE A 12 10.60 1.75 -18.44
N ILE A 13 11.76 2.26 -18.00
CA ILE A 13 11.84 3.49 -17.21
C ILE A 13 11.35 4.70 -18.03
N ALA A 14 11.75 4.81 -19.29
CA ALA A 14 11.32 5.90 -20.16
C ALA A 14 9.80 5.89 -20.36
N ALA A 15 9.20 4.73 -20.63
CA ALA A 15 7.75 4.59 -20.77
C ALA A 15 7.00 4.97 -19.48
N MET A 16 7.51 4.52 -18.33
CA MET A 16 6.95 4.86 -17.02
C MET A 16 7.01 6.35 -16.71
N LEU A 17 8.15 7.01 -16.98
CA LEU A 17 8.30 8.45 -16.77
C LEU A 17 7.41 9.25 -17.73
N LEU A 18 7.36 8.89 -19.01
CA LEU A 18 6.50 9.55 -20.01
C LEU A 18 5.01 9.45 -19.64
N MET A 19 4.58 8.30 -19.12
CA MET A 19 3.23 8.11 -18.59
C MET A 19 2.98 9.00 -17.37
N LEU A 20 3.92 9.02 -16.42
CA LEU A 20 3.75 9.74 -15.16
C LEU A 20 3.71 11.27 -15.36
N PHE A 21 4.49 11.79 -16.32
CA PHE A 21 4.45 13.20 -16.74
C PHE A 21 3.29 13.53 -17.70
N ARG A 22 2.33 12.61 -17.90
CA ARG A 22 1.19 12.76 -18.83
C ARG A 22 1.59 13.14 -20.26
N LYS A 23 2.79 12.77 -20.71
CA LYS A 23 3.19 12.90 -22.12
C LYS A 23 2.60 11.78 -22.98
N LEU A 24 2.31 10.64 -22.36
CA LEU A 24 1.53 9.55 -22.95
C LEU A 24 0.14 9.51 -22.31
N ASN A 25 -0.89 9.74 -23.10
CA ASN A 25 -2.30 9.72 -22.65
C ASN A 25 -2.93 8.31 -22.67
N PHE A 26 -2.12 7.27 -22.85
CA PHE A 26 -2.62 5.89 -22.87
C PHE A 26 -2.84 5.35 -21.45
N PRO A 27 -3.83 4.46 -21.26
CA PRO A 27 -3.96 3.71 -20.02
C PRO A 27 -2.66 2.97 -19.68
N VAL A 28 -2.36 2.88 -18.38
CA VAL A 28 -1.18 2.19 -17.83
C VAL A 28 -1.03 0.78 -18.39
N GLN A 29 -2.16 0.08 -18.51
CA GLN A 29 -2.25 -1.27 -19.05
C GLN A 29 -1.69 -1.36 -20.47
N THR A 30 -2.12 -0.44 -21.34
CA THR A 30 -1.72 -0.39 -22.75
C THR A 30 -0.22 -0.13 -22.86
N VAL A 31 0.31 0.81 -22.07
CA VAL A 31 1.74 1.12 -22.07
C VAL A 31 2.57 -0.06 -21.57
N LEU A 32 2.17 -0.69 -20.47
CA LEU A 32 2.90 -1.85 -19.92
C LEU A 32 2.88 -3.05 -20.87
N ILE A 33 1.74 -3.33 -21.52
CA ILE A 33 1.65 -4.36 -22.56
C ILE A 33 2.55 -4.02 -23.75
N ALA A 34 2.53 -2.77 -24.22
CA ALA A 34 3.39 -2.34 -25.31
C ALA A 34 4.87 -2.50 -24.95
N VAL A 35 5.27 -2.12 -23.74
CA VAL A 35 6.64 -2.32 -23.24
C VAL A 35 7.00 -3.81 -23.20
N SER A 36 6.12 -4.68 -22.69
CA SER A 36 6.35 -6.13 -22.70
C SER A 36 6.56 -6.67 -24.11
N LEU A 37 5.74 -6.24 -25.09
CA LEU A 37 5.86 -6.66 -26.49
C LEU A 37 7.15 -6.14 -27.12
N ILE A 38 7.52 -4.88 -26.88
CA ILE A 38 8.79 -4.31 -27.37
C ILE A 38 9.97 -5.07 -26.76
N CYS A 39 9.96 -5.34 -25.45
CA CYS A 39 11.00 -6.13 -24.80
C CYS A 39 11.09 -7.56 -25.36
N LEU A 40 9.96 -8.17 -25.72
CA LEU A 40 9.92 -9.47 -26.37
C LEU A 40 10.60 -9.42 -27.75
N VAL A 41 10.26 -8.42 -28.57
CA VAL A 41 10.86 -8.24 -29.91
C VAL A 41 12.37 -7.98 -29.79
N VAL A 42 12.78 -7.03 -28.94
CA VAL A 42 14.20 -6.71 -28.74
C VAL A 42 14.96 -7.92 -28.16
N GLY A 43 14.36 -8.64 -27.22
CA GLY A 43 14.92 -9.87 -26.66
C GLY A 43 15.05 -10.98 -27.69
N ALA A 44 14.05 -11.18 -28.54
CA ALA A 44 14.06 -12.16 -29.63
C ALA A 44 15.15 -11.84 -30.67
N VAL A 45 15.30 -10.58 -31.06
CA VAL A 45 16.36 -10.14 -31.98
C VAL A 45 17.74 -10.43 -31.37
N PHE A 46 18.00 -10.00 -30.13
CA PHE A 46 19.28 -10.23 -29.48
C PHE A 46 19.59 -11.72 -29.26
N ARG A 47 18.63 -12.51 -28.79
CA ARG A 47 18.82 -13.96 -28.58
C ARG A 47 19.00 -14.72 -29.89
N SER A 48 18.38 -14.26 -30.99
CA SER A 48 18.62 -14.84 -32.31
C SER A 48 20.10 -14.75 -32.71
N PHE A 49 20.77 -13.64 -32.37
CA PHE A 49 22.20 -13.45 -32.65
C PHE A 49 23.13 -14.16 -31.64
N THR A 50 22.72 -14.40 -30.40
CA THR A 50 23.61 -14.94 -29.34
C THR A 50 23.38 -16.40 -28.98
N GLU A 51 22.14 -16.87 -28.98
CA GLU A 51 21.71 -18.19 -28.47
C GLU A 51 20.99 -19.03 -29.54
N GLY A 52 20.84 -18.48 -30.75
CA GLY A 52 20.14 -19.13 -31.87
C GLY A 52 18.61 -19.23 -31.67
N TRP A 53 17.95 -20.00 -32.54
CA TRP A 53 16.48 -20.13 -32.56
C TRP A 53 15.88 -20.76 -31.30
N VAL A 54 16.65 -21.57 -30.56
CA VAL A 54 16.21 -22.21 -29.32
C VAL A 54 15.97 -21.16 -28.22
N GLY A 55 16.89 -20.19 -28.08
CA GLY A 55 16.75 -19.09 -27.12
C GLY A 55 15.57 -18.16 -27.42
N VAL A 56 15.19 -18.02 -28.71
CA VAL A 56 14.04 -17.21 -29.15
C VAL A 56 12.71 -17.90 -28.79
N ILE A 57 12.62 -19.22 -28.99
CA ILE A 57 11.39 -19.98 -28.70
C ILE A 57 11.13 -20.10 -27.19
N LEU A 58 12.19 -20.14 -26.38
CA LEU A 58 12.08 -20.23 -24.92
C LEU A 58 11.70 -18.90 -24.26
N LEU A 59 11.97 -17.77 -24.91
CA LEU A 59 11.79 -16.43 -24.33
C LEU A 59 10.33 -16.13 -23.90
N PRO A 60 9.28 -16.41 -24.70
CA PRO A 60 7.90 -16.25 -24.24
C PRO A 60 7.56 -17.11 -23.02
N ASN A 61 8.09 -18.33 -22.94
CA ASN A 61 7.85 -19.23 -21.80
C ASN A 61 8.52 -18.70 -20.52
N GLU A 62 9.73 -18.16 -20.63
CA GLU A 62 10.41 -17.49 -19.50
C GLU A 62 9.65 -16.24 -19.04
N MET A 63 9.14 -15.43 -19.98
CA MET A 63 8.35 -14.25 -19.68
C MET A 63 7.02 -14.60 -18.99
N ILE A 64 6.33 -15.65 -19.45
CA ILE A 64 5.08 -16.14 -18.86
C ILE A 64 5.34 -16.81 -17.51
N GLY A 65 6.45 -17.54 -17.37
CA GLY A 65 6.89 -18.15 -16.11
C GLY A 65 7.11 -17.12 -15.00
N GLY A 66 7.43 -15.87 -15.36
CA GLY A 66 7.52 -14.74 -14.42
C GLY A 66 6.18 -14.16 -13.95
N ILE A 67 5.05 -14.57 -14.53
CA ILE A 67 3.72 -14.07 -14.14
C ILE A 67 3.23 -14.78 -12.89
N ILE A 68 3.12 -14.05 -11.79
CA ILE A 68 2.51 -14.56 -10.56
C ILE A 68 0.98 -14.49 -10.70
N LEU A 69 0.36 -15.56 -11.21
CA LEU A 69 -1.09 -15.63 -11.43
C LEU A 69 -1.91 -15.63 -10.14
N HIS A 70 -1.36 -16.20 -9.06
CA HIS A 70 -2.06 -16.39 -7.79
C HIS A 70 -2.70 -15.09 -7.20
N PRO A 71 -2.01 -13.94 -7.14
CA PRO A 71 -2.61 -12.67 -6.75
C PRO A 71 -3.80 -12.23 -7.60
N ILE A 72 -3.73 -12.45 -8.91
CA ILE A 72 -4.74 -11.98 -9.88
C ILE A 72 -6.04 -12.75 -9.68
N THR A 73 -5.94 -14.08 -9.62
CA THR A 73 -7.11 -14.95 -9.41
C THR A 73 -7.69 -14.79 -8.01
N ALA A 74 -6.87 -14.53 -6.97
CA ALA A 74 -7.36 -14.23 -5.63
C ALA A 74 -8.11 -12.89 -5.57
N LEU A 75 -7.60 -11.86 -6.25
CA LEU A 75 -8.27 -10.56 -6.38
C LEU A 75 -9.61 -10.71 -7.11
N LEU A 76 -9.63 -11.41 -8.25
CA LEU A 76 -10.85 -11.68 -8.99
C LEU A 76 -11.89 -12.38 -8.12
N ALA A 77 -11.52 -13.48 -7.46
CA ALA A 77 -12.43 -14.21 -6.57
C ALA A 77 -12.99 -13.32 -5.45
N GLY A 78 -12.14 -12.46 -4.84
CA GLY A 78 -12.57 -11.49 -3.84
C GLY A 78 -13.53 -10.43 -4.38
N LEU A 79 -13.27 -9.89 -5.58
CA LEU A 79 -14.17 -8.93 -6.23
C LEU A 79 -15.51 -9.55 -6.62
N PHE A 80 -15.50 -10.78 -7.13
CA PHE A 80 -16.73 -11.55 -7.41
C PHE A 80 -17.55 -11.75 -6.14
N LEU A 81 -16.91 -12.15 -5.04
CA LEU A 81 -17.58 -12.35 -3.75
C LEU A 81 -18.15 -11.03 -3.20
N SER A 82 -17.43 -9.92 -3.33
CA SER A 82 -17.93 -8.58 -2.97
C SER A 82 -19.12 -8.14 -3.84
N GLY A 83 -19.07 -8.40 -5.14
CA GLY A 83 -20.18 -8.12 -6.06
C GLY A 83 -21.43 -8.89 -5.67
N ALA A 84 -21.28 -10.18 -5.35
CA ALA A 84 -22.37 -11.00 -4.81
C ALA A 84 -22.93 -10.44 -3.50
N LEU A 85 -22.07 -9.99 -2.57
CA LEU A 85 -22.51 -9.40 -1.30
C LEU A 85 -23.32 -8.11 -1.49
N THR A 86 -22.99 -7.34 -2.53
CA THR A 86 -23.72 -6.13 -2.88
C THR A 86 -25.10 -6.48 -3.44
N ALA A 87 -25.15 -7.39 -4.41
CA ALA A 87 -26.36 -7.79 -5.11
C ALA A 87 -27.38 -8.49 -4.19
N SER A 88 -26.93 -9.22 -3.18
CA SER A 88 -27.80 -9.88 -2.19
C SER A 88 -28.38 -8.95 -1.12
N GLY A 89 -27.94 -7.69 -1.06
CA GLY A 89 -28.26 -6.76 0.02
C GLY A 89 -27.45 -7.02 1.31
N GLY A 90 -26.31 -7.71 1.23
CA GLY A 90 -25.43 -7.99 2.37
C GLY A 90 -24.90 -6.73 3.06
N PHE A 91 -24.66 -5.65 2.31
CA PHE A 91 -24.31 -4.36 2.92
C PHE A 91 -25.43 -3.76 3.77
N GLY A 92 -26.70 -4.02 3.44
CA GLY A 92 -27.83 -3.62 4.28
C GLY A 92 -27.79 -4.32 5.64
N ALA A 93 -27.51 -5.64 5.64
CA ALA A 93 -27.33 -6.41 6.87
C ALA A 93 -26.13 -5.92 7.69
N LEU A 94 -25.03 -5.57 7.02
CA LEU A 94 -23.84 -5.03 7.67
C LEU A 94 -24.09 -3.66 8.32
N LYS A 95 -24.88 -2.77 7.69
CA LYS A 95 -25.31 -1.51 8.32
C LYS A 95 -26.07 -1.73 9.62
N ILE A 96 -26.98 -2.71 9.65
CA ILE A 96 -27.77 -3.04 10.85
C ILE A 96 -26.86 -3.58 11.96
N LEU A 97 -25.92 -4.47 11.62
CA LEU A 97 -24.96 -5.02 12.57
C LEU A 97 -24.10 -3.90 13.18
N ILE A 98 -23.62 -2.97 12.36
CA ILE A 98 -22.83 -1.82 12.83
C ILE A 98 -23.68 -0.90 13.71
N ASN A 99 -24.94 -0.64 13.35
CA ASN A 99 -25.84 0.17 14.18
C ASN A 99 -26.10 -0.49 15.55
N LYS A 100 -26.18 -1.83 15.59
CA LYS A 100 -26.28 -2.59 16.84
C LYS A 100 -24.98 -2.51 17.64
N LEU A 101 -23.82 -2.62 16.97
CA LEU A 101 -22.49 -2.55 17.60
C LEU A 101 -22.24 -1.18 18.24
N ARG A 102 -22.71 -0.10 17.60
CA ARG A 102 -22.66 1.28 18.13
C ARG A 102 -23.36 1.44 19.48
N LYS A 103 -24.42 0.67 19.74
CA LYS A 103 -25.20 0.72 20.99
C LYS A 103 -24.56 -0.08 22.14
N THR A 104 -23.44 -0.75 21.88
CA THR A 104 -22.66 -1.49 22.90
C THR A 104 -21.67 -0.54 23.61
N PRO A 105 -21.04 -0.92 24.74
CA PRO A 105 -20.05 -0.07 25.42
C PRO A 105 -18.83 0.33 24.57
N ILE A 106 -18.65 -0.27 23.39
CA ILE A 106 -17.64 0.12 22.40
C ILE A 106 -17.95 1.52 21.81
N GLY A 107 -19.23 1.91 21.76
CA GLY A 107 -19.70 3.19 21.24
C GLY A 107 -19.43 3.39 19.74
N LEU A 108 -19.75 4.58 19.21
CA LEU A 108 -19.48 4.92 17.80
C LEU A 108 -17.97 4.95 17.52
N ALA A 109 -17.19 5.59 18.38
CA ALA A 109 -15.75 5.74 18.20
C ALA A 109 -15.02 4.38 18.12
N GLY A 110 -15.29 3.47 19.06
CA GLY A 110 -14.69 2.13 19.03
C GLY A 110 -15.14 1.31 17.83
N THR A 111 -16.41 1.46 17.41
CA THR A 111 -16.94 0.78 16.21
C THR A 111 -16.22 1.24 14.94
N LEU A 112 -15.95 2.55 14.82
CA LEU A 112 -15.20 3.11 13.70
C LEU A 112 -13.74 2.64 13.70
N VAL A 113 -13.10 2.59 14.87
CA VAL A 113 -11.71 2.08 14.99
C VAL A 113 -11.62 0.61 14.56
N ILE A 114 -12.55 -0.24 15.02
CA ILE A 114 -12.60 -1.65 14.61
C ILE A 114 -12.75 -1.75 13.09
N LEU A 115 -13.62 -0.91 12.49
CA LEU A 115 -13.84 -0.92 11.05
C LEU A 115 -12.59 -0.48 10.27
N ILE A 116 -11.89 0.56 10.73
CA ILE A 116 -10.62 1.02 10.15
C ILE A 116 -9.55 -0.08 10.20
N GLN A 117 -9.49 -0.85 11.29
CA GLN A 117 -8.47 -1.87 11.52
C GLN A 117 -8.83 -3.26 10.97
N LEU A 118 -10.09 -3.48 10.60
CA LEU A 118 -10.59 -4.73 10.03
C LEU A 118 -9.73 -5.25 8.86
N PRO A 119 -9.23 -4.42 7.93
CA PRO A 119 -8.42 -4.93 6.83
C PRO A 119 -7.08 -5.54 7.27
N VAL A 120 -6.42 -4.97 8.29
CA VAL A 120 -5.22 -5.53 8.90
C VAL A 120 -5.53 -6.82 9.66
N ILE A 121 -6.65 -6.87 10.38
CA ILE A 121 -7.07 -8.09 11.10
C ILE A 121 -7.35 -9.22 10.10
N ALA A 122 -8.03 -8.91 9.01
CA ALA A 122 -8.36 -9.89 7.97
C ALA A 122 -7.14 -10.28 7.12
N SER A 123 -6.17 -9.37 6.94
CA SER A 123 -4.88 -9.66 6.33
C SER A 123 -5.00 -10.44 5.00
N LEU A 124 -5.85 -9.95 4.10
CA LEU A 124 -6.09 -10.58 2.79
C LEU A 124 -4.92 -10.38 1.81
N PRO A 125 -4.78 -11.27 0.80
CA PRO A 125 -3.75 -11.12 -0.23
C PRO A 125 -3.77 -9.74 -0.87
N CYS A 126 -4.95 -9.17 -1.13
CA CYS A 126 -5.05 -7.84 -1.69
C CYS A 126 -5.99 -6.97 -0.88
N GLY A 127 -5.46 -5.84 -0.41
CA GLY A 127 -6.21 -4.79 0.25
C GLY A 127 -7.38 -4.22 -0.55
N ARG A 128 -7.28 -4.28 -1.89
CA ARG A 128 -8.33 -3.83 -2.81
C ARG A 128 -9.62 -4.64 -2.66
N ILE A 129 -9.54 -5.91 -2.22
CA ILE A 129 -10.72 -6.76 -2.03
C ILE A 129 -11.64 -6.15 -0.96
N ILE A 130 -11.09 -5.88 0.23
CA ILE A 130 -11.82 -5.27 1.35
C ILE A 130 -12.10 -3.78 1.08
N GLY A 131 -11.15 -3.07 0.46
CA GLY A 131 -11.31 -1.67 0.08
C GLY A 131 -12.52 -1.45 -0.82
N ALA A 132 -12.60 -2.17 -1.95
CA ALA A 132 -13.71 -2.06 -2.88
C ALA A 132 -15.05 -2.46 -2.26
N ALA A 133 -15.05 -3.45 -1.37
CA ALA A 133 -16.25 -3.90 -0.68
C ALA A 133 -16.79 -2.85 0.31
N LEU A 134 -15.93 -2.30 1.18
CA LEU A 134 -16.38 -1.51 2.32
C LEU A 134 -16.31 0.01 2.11
N LEU A 135 -15.60 0.51 1.10
CA LEU A 135 -15.58 1.96 0.80
C LEU A 135 -17.00 2.53 0.52
N PRO A 136 -17.85 1.89 -0.30
CA PRO A 136 -19.22 2.37 -0.51
C PRO A 136 -20.06 2.34 0.77
N LEU A 137 -19.85 1.33 1.62
CA LEU A 137 -20.49 1.25 2.92
C LEU A 137 -20.07 2.40 3.84
N LEU A 138 -18.79 2.76 3.84
CA LEU A 138 -18.27 3.85 4.66
C LEU A 138 -18.84 5.21 4.26
N PHE A 139 -19.04 5.42 2.97
CA PHE A 139 -19.71 6.62 2.47
C PHE A 139 -21.15 6.72 3.00
N ALA A 140 -21.83 5.59 3.22
CA ALA A 140 -23.19 5.56 3.76
C ALA A 140 -23.32 6.19 5.16
N PHE A 141 -22.21 6.32 5.93
CA PHE A 141 -22.22 6.96 7.24
C PHE A 141 -22.37 8.48 7.20
N GLY A 142 -22.08 9.11 6.07
CA GLY A 142 -22.28 10.55 5.88
C GLY A 142 -23.74 10.94 5.63
N PHE A 143 -24.01 12.25 5.62
CA PHE A 143 -25.30 12.80 5.20
C PHE A 143 -25.66 12.42 3.76
N GLU A 144 -24.69 12.44 2.85
CA GLU A 144 -24.85 12.06 1.43
C GLU A 144 -25.18 10.58 1.25
N GLY A 145 -24.79 9.75 2.23
CA GLY A 145 -24.94 8.30 2.23
C GLY A 145 -26.20 7.77 2.93
N GLY A 146 -27.00 8.66 3.52
CA GLY A 146 -28.32 8.38 4.07
C GLY A 146 -28.38 8.07 5.58
N MET A 147 -27.26 7.80 6.26
CA MET A 147 -27.28 7.60 7.73
C MET A 147 -27.05 8.90 8.53
N GLY A 148 -26.40 9.91 7.95
CA GLY A 148 -26.25 11.24 8.59
C GLY A 148 -25.52 11.21 9.93
N LEU A 149 -24.66 10.21 10.16
CA LEU A 149 -23.98 9.99 11.43
C LEU A 149 -22.69 10.78 11.56
N LEU A 150 -22.02 11.07 10.43
CA LEU A 150 -20.73 11.72 10.39
C LEU A 150 -20.78 13.01 9.57
N THR A 151 -20.04 14.01 10.04
CA THR A 151 -19.78 15.24 9.27
C THR A 151 -18.86 14.92 8.08
N ARG A 152 -18.78 15.84 7.11
CA ARG A 152 -17.91 15.67 5.94
C ARG A 152 -16.45 15.48 6.33
N ALA A 153 -15.96 16.24 7.32
CA ALA A 153 -14.60 16.13 7.83
C ALA A 153 -14.33 14.75 8.49
N GLN A 154 -15.28 14.24 9.27
CA GLN A 154 -15.17 12.92 9.90
C GLN A 154 -15.21 11.78 8.87
N LEU A 155 -16.05 11.92 7.84
CA LEU A 155 -16.11 10.99 6.74
C LEU A 155 -14.77 10.90 6.00
N ILE A 156 -14.13 12.05 5.73
CA ILE A 156 -12.81 12.12 5.09
C ILE A 156 -11.75 11.38 5.92
N VAL A 157 -11.73 11.62 7.23
CA VAL A 157 -10.79 10.95 8.14
C VAL A 157 -11.05 9.44 8.17
N LEU A 158 -12.31 9.02 8.26
CA LEU A 158 -12.71 7.61 8.28
C LEU A 158 -12.36 6.88 6.98
N ILE A 159 -12.78 7.42 5.83
CA ILE A 159 -12.53 6.82 4.52
C ILE A 159 -11.04 6.81 4.21
N GLY A 160 -10.33 7.91 4.49
CA GLY A 160 -8.89 7.99 4.26
C GLY A 160 -8.10 7.00 5.13
N SER A 161 -8.38 6.93 6.42
CA SER A 161 -7.71 5.96 7.32
C SER A 161 -8.04 4.51 6.98
N PHE A 162 -9.30 4.20 6.69
CA PHE A 162 -9.69 2.87 6.22
C PHE A 162 -9.02 2.50 4.90
N ALA A 163 -9.02 3.39 3.91
CA ALA A 163 -8.38 3.15 2.62
C ALA A 163 -6.86 2.93 2.78
N ARG A 164 -6.20 3.68 3.67
CA ARG A 164 -4.79 3.47 3.99
C ARG A 164 -4.54 2.07 4.56
N ASN A 165 -5.32 1.70 5.57
CA ASN A 165 -5.19 0.41 6.25
C ASN A 165 -5.48 -0.74 5.29
N ALA A 166 -6.58 -0.64 4.53
CA ALA A 166 -6.97 -1.63 3.53
C ALA A 166 -5.86 -1.87 2.51
N PHE A 167 -5.36 -0.84 1.84
CA PHE A 167 -4.38 -1.05 0.78
C PHE A 167 -3.01 -1.47 1.30
N GLY A 168 -2.65 -1.10 2.54
CA GLY A 168 -1.46 -1.59 3.22
C GLY A 168 -1.55 -3.03 3.71
N SER A 169 -2.75 -3.56 4.00
CA SER A 169 -2.91 -4.86 4.66
C SER A 169 -2.44 -6.07 3.85
N CYS A 170 -2.23 -5.89 2.55
CA CYS A 170 -1.59 -6.89 1.70
C CYS A 170 -0.13 -7.19 2.09
N GLY A 171 0.52 -6.32 2.87
CA GLY A 171 1.87 -6.52 3.40
C GLY A 171 1.97 -7.64 4.43
N PRO A 172 1.37 -7.47 5.63
CA PRO A 172 1.41 -8.46 6.69
C PRO A 172 0.63 -9.75 6.40
N SER A 173 -0.11 -9.79 5.27
CA SER A 173 -0.95 -10.93 4.89
C SER A 173 -0.17 -12.25 4.86
N PRO A 174 -0.57 -13.25 5.65
CA PRO A 174 0.06 -14.57 5.66
C PRO A 174 -0.38 -15.43 4.47
N ILE A 175 -1.17 -14.89 3.54
CA ILE A 175 -1.79 -15.69 2.49
C ILE A 175 -1.70 -14.99 1.15
N GLY A 176 -0.62 -15.30 0.46
CA GLY A 176 -0.27 -14.71 -0.81
C GLY A 176 0.17 -13.25 -0.70
N GLY A 177 0.35 -12.66 0.50
CA GLY A 177 0.69 -11.24 0.70
C GLY A 177 2.00 -10.78 0.04
N VAL A 178 2.21 -9.47 -0.05
CA VAL A 178 3.45 -8.89 -0.59
C VAL A 178 4.65 -9.21 0.30
N GLY A 179 4.45 -9.26 1.61
CA GLY A 179 5.48 -9.67 2.58
C GLY A 179 6.02 -11.07 2.31
N GLN A 180 5.19 -11.99 1.79
CA GLN A 180 5.63 -13.35 1.47
C GLN A 180 6.65 -13.41 0.35
N ILE A 181 6.65 -12.43 -0.57
CA ILE A 181 7.69 -12.34 -1.60
C ILE A 181 9.04 -12.14 -0.90
N GLY A 182 9.15 -11.19 0.03
CA GLY A 182 10.34 -10.97 0.83
C GLY A 182 10.73 -12.16 1.71
N GLU A 183 9.75 -12.77 2.38
CA GLU A 183 9.94 -13.96 3.21
C GLU A 183 10.50 -15.13 2.39
N GLY A 184 10.04 -15.31 1.15
CA GLY A 184 10.55 -16.35 0.24
C GLY A 184 12.04 -16.19 -0.09
N PHE A 185 12.51 -14.97 -0.35
CA PHE A 185 13.94 -14.69 -0.58
C PHE A 185 14.78 -14.83 0.70
N LEU A 186 14.22 -14.47 1.86
CA LEU A 186 14.89 -14.58 3.16
C LEU A 186 14.91 -16.02 3.69
N GLY A 187 14.00 -16.89 3.25
CA GLY A 187 13.87 -18.28 3.71
C GLY A 187 15.08 -19.17 3.44
N ALA A 188 15.96 -18.79 2.52
CA ALA A 188 17.24 -19.48 2.32
C ALA A 188 18.21 -19.30 3.50
N PHE A 189 18.06 -18.23 4.28
CA PHE A 189 18.97 -17.89 5.39
C PHE A 189 18.30 -17.91 6.76
N PHE A 190 17.02 -17.55 6.83
CA PHE A 190 16.22 -17.58 8.06
C PHE A 190 15.19 -18.71 7.96
N PRO A 191 15.38 -19.84 8.67
CA PRO A 191 14.45 -20.98 8.62
C PRO A 191 13.03 -20.62 9.03
N THR A 192 12.89 -19.64 9.94
CA THR A 192 11.60 -19.10 10.42
C THR A 192 11.01 -18.03 9.50
N ALA A 193 11.66 -17.67 8.37
CA ALA A 193 11.10 -16.67 7.45
C ALA A 193 9.73 -17.10 6.90
N SER A 194 9.56 -18.40 6.61
CA SER A 194 8.28 -18.96 6.17
C SER A 194 7.16 -18.85 7.21
N GLU A 195 7.52 -18.70 8.49
CA GLU A 195 6.57 -18.51 9.59
C GLU A 195 6.08 -17.06 9.69
N GLY A 196 6.72 -16.12 9.01
CA GLY A 196 6.22 -14.75 8.86
C GLY A 196 7.08 -13.67 9.50
N ILE A 197 8.41 -13.76 9.37
CA ILE A 197 9.37 -12.84 10.01
C ILE A 197 9.10 -11.36 9.67
N LEU A 198 8.53 -11.07 8.50
CA LEU A 198 8.25 -9.69 8.07
C LEU A 198 6.83 -9.21 8.45
N ARG A 199 5.94 -10.08 8.95
CA ARG A 199 4.52 -9.74 9.16
C ARG A 199 4.32 -8.79 10.34
N ALA A 200 4.94 -9.07 11.48
CA ALA A 200 4.79 -8.24 12.68
C ALA A 200 5.33 -6.81 12.50
N PRO A 201 6.54 -6.58 11.93
CA PRO A 201 7.00 -5.23 11.62
C PRO A 201 6.04 -4.46 10.71
N GLN A 202 5.47 -5.12 9.69
CA GLN A 202 4.55 -4.52 8.75
C GLN A 202 3.18 -4.21 9.39
N ALA A 203 2.61 -5.13 10.18
CA ALA A 203 1.35 -4.89 10.86
C ALA A 203 1.46 -3.74 11.87
N PHE A 204 2.50 -3.74 12.70
CA PHE A 204 2.73 -2.70 13.70
C PHE A 204 2.88 -1.31 13.06
N SER A 205 3.75 -1.19 12.07
CA SER A 205 3.95 0.06 11.34
C SER A 205 2.68 0.51 10.60
N LEU A 206 1.88 -0.42 10.08
CA LEU A 206 0.60 -0.12 9.41
C LEU A 206 -0.45 0.47 10.36
N MET A 207 -0.58 -0.07 11.58
CA MET A 207 -1.51 0.47 12.58
C MET A 207 -1.16 1.91 12.95
N LEU A 208 0.12 2.18 13.24
CA LEU A 208 0.58 3.53 13.60
C LEU A 208 0.55 4.50 12.42
N GLY A 209 0.92 4.04 11.23
CA GLY A 209 0.82 4.84 10.01
C GLY A 209 -0.63 5.22 9.69
N THR A 210 -1.58 4.31 9.92
CA THR A 210 -3.02 4.60 9.77
C THR A 210 -3.47 5.69 10.73
N ALA A 211 -3.03 5.65 12.00
CA ALA A 211 -3.34 6.69 12.98
C ALA A 211 -2.75 8.05 12.60
N ILE A 212 -1.50 8.10 12.12
CA ILE A 212 -0.89 9.34 11.62
C ILE A 212 -1.60 9.87 10.38
N THR A 213 -2.04 8.99 9.49
CA THR A 213 -2.85 9.37 8.32
C THR A 213 -4.16 10.01 8.76
N ALA A 214 -4.85 9.41 9.73
CA ALA A 214 -6.08 9.98 10.30
C ALA A 214 -5.83 11.36 10.93
N LEU A 215 -4.73 11.52 11.67
CA LEU A 215 -4.33 12.78 12.30
C LEU A 215 -4.04 13.86 11.24
N PHE A 216 -3.29 13.51 10.20
CA PHE A 216 -2.95 14.39 9.07
C PHE A 216 -4.22 14.89 8.38
N LEU A 217 -5.12 13.96 8.03
CA LEU A 217 -6.41 14.28 7.41
C LEU A 217 -7.29 15.13 8.32
N LYS A 218 -7.29 14.87 9.64
CA LYS A 218 -8.03 15.68 10.61
C LYS A 218 -7.54 17.13 10.58
N PHE A 219 -6.24 17.37 10.69
CA PHE A 219 -5.70 18.74 10.72
C PHE A 219 -5.98 19.53 9.45
N ILE A 220 -5.86 18.89 8.28
CA ILE A 220 -6.19 19.52 7.00
C ILE A 220 -7.69 19.76 6.86
N SER A 221 -8.52 18.77 7.22
CA SER A 221 -9.98 18.89 7.11
C SER A 221 -10.54 19.97 8.05
N MET A 222 -9.95 20.16 9.23
CA MET A 222 -10.32 21.26 10.14
C MET A 222 -10.11 22.65 9.53
N LYS A 223 -9.11 22.79 8.65
CA LYS A 223 -8.80 24.05 7.99
C LYS A 223 -9.67 24.30 6.76
N LEU A 224 -9.97 23.25 6.01
CA LEU A 224 -10.84 23.29 4.83
C LEU A 224 -12.33 23.43 5.20
N TYR A 225 -12.76 22.76 6.28
CA TYR A 225 -14.16 22.71 6.73
C TYR A 225 -14.28 23.09 8.22
N PRO A 226 -13.97 24.37 8.58
CA PRO A 226 -13.91 24.80 9.97
C PRO A 226 -15.24 24.73 10.73
N LYS A 227 -16.38 24.66 10.02
CA LYS A 227 -17.72 24.56 10.61
C LYS A 227 -18.17 23.13 10.95
N ASP A 228 -17.41 22.10 10.54
CA ASP A 228 -17.82 20.67 10.58
C ASP A 228 -16.98 19.80 11.55
N VAL A 229 -16.26 20.42 12.48
CA VAL A 229 -15.11 19.81 13.19
C VAL A 229 -15.46 19.05 14.47
N SER A 230 -16.58 19.35 15.13
CA SER A 230 -16.94 18.66 16.37
C SER A 230 -17.55 17.27 16.10
N LEU A 231 -17.12 16.27 16.87
CA LEU A 231 -17.89 15.04 17.13
C LEU A 231 -19.18 15.44 17.81
N ARG A 232 -20.15 15.89 17.01
CA ARG A 232 -21.52 16.08 17.43
C ARG A 232 -22.14 14.70 17.44
N ASP A 233 -22.45 14.17 18.63
CA ASP A 233 -23.37 13.04 18.81
C ASP A 233 -24.79 13.49 18.43
N LEU A 234 -24.98 13.84 17.15
CA LEU A 234 -26.05 14.67 16.56
C LEU A 234 -25.80 16.19 16.62
N PRO A 235 -26.02 16.93 15.52
CA PRO A 235 -26.03 18.37 15.57
C PRO A 235 -27.22 18.89 16.38
N GLU A 236 -26.94 19.73 17.38
CA GLU A 236 -27.98 20.53 18.04
C GLU A 236 -28.57 21.50 17.03
N GLY A 237 -29.87 21.32 16.77
CA GLY A 237 -30.73 22.27 16.07
C GLY A 237 -30.70 22.18 14.55
N GLY A 238 -31.78 21.62 13.97
CA GLY A 238 -32.21 21.99 12.62
C GLY A 238 -31.89 21.02 11.49
N MET A 239 -32.53 19.85 11.50
CA MET A 239 -33.40 19.43 10.41
C MET A 239 -34.27 18.30 10.96
N GLU A 240 -35.54 18.30 10.55
CA GLU A 240 -36.55 17.31 10.92
C GLU A 240 -35.96 15.91 11.06
N LYS A 241 -36.49 15.13 12.01
CA LYS A 241 -36.36 13.68 12.06
C LYS A 241 -36.68 13.09 10.67
N LYS A 242 -35.72 13.10 9.73
CA LYS A 242 -35.64 12.12 8.68
C LYS A 242 -35.41 10.84 9.45
N ARG A 243 -36.52 10.16 9.73
CA ARG A 243 -36.58 8.82 10.32
C ARG A 243 -35.33 8.10 9.84
N GLU A 244 -34.47 7.64 10.76
CA GLU A 244 -33.50 6.60 10.43
C GLU A 244 -34.30 5.61 9.58
N SER A 245 -34.03 5.58 8.26
CA SER A 245 -34.80 4.69 7.39
C SER A 245 -34.52 3.32 7.96
N GLU A 246 -35.52 2.65 8.53
CA GLU A 246 -35.37 1.30 9.06
C GLU A 246 -34.82 0.46 7.91
N VAL A 247 -33.51 0.25 7.91
CA VAL A 247 -32.87 -0.64 6.95
C VAL A 247 -33.35 -2.01 7.36
N ARG A 248 -34.46 -2.48 6.80
CA ARG A 248 -34.94 -3.84 6.99
C ARG A 248 -33.99 -4.77 6.26
N GLY A 249 -33.18 -5.50 7.01
CA GLY A 249 -32.24 -6.46 6.43
C GLY A 249 -33.01 -7.60 5.80
N SER A 250 -32.86 -7.78 4.48
CA SER A 250 -33.39 -8.96 3.80
C SER A 250 -32.71 -10.22 4.35
N PHE A 251 -33.44 -11.31 4.52
CA PHE A 251 -32.89 -12.62 4.90
C PHE A 251 -31.73 -13.02 3.97
N ARG A 252 -31.86 -12.72 2.67
CA ARG A 252 -30.79 -12.94 1.68
C ARG A 252 -29.53 -12.15 2.02
N GLY A 253 -29.68 -10.92 2.53
CA GLY A 253 -28.57 -10.07 2.95
C GLY A 253 -27.80 -10.67 4.12
N TYR A 254 -28.49 -11.10 5.18
CA TYR A 254 -27.84 -11.76 6.32
C TYR A 254 -27.16 -13.07 5.94
N LEU A 255 -27.82 -13.91 5.14
CA LEU A 255 -27.26 -15.18 4.66
C LEU A 255 -25.99 -14.95 3.84
N SER A 256 -26.03 -13.98 2.91
CA SER A 256 -24.88 -13.61 2.09
C SER A 256 -23.69 -13.08 2.91
N LEU A 257 -23.98 -12.31 3.97
CA LEU A 257 -22.97 -11.80 4.89
C LEU A 257 -22.34 -12.94 5.71
N MET A 258 -23.14 -13.90 6.16
CA MET A 258 -22.64 -15.09 6.87
C MET A 258 -21.72 -15.93 5.97
N ILE A 259 -22.11 -16.16 4.71
CA ILE A 259 -21.27 -16.89 3.74
C ILE A 259 -19.96 -16.15 3.49
N PHE A 260 -20.02 -14.82 3.34
CA PHE A 260 -18.83 -13.98 3.18
C PHE A 260 -17.89 -14.07 4.38
N LEU A 261 -18.40 -13.91 5.61
CA LEU A 261 -17.61 -14.01 6.84
C LEU A 261 -17.02 -15.40 7.04
N ALA A 262 -17.80 -16.46 6.76
CA ALA A 262 -17.31 -17.83 6.82
C ALA A 262 -16.19 -18.08 5.80
N SER A 263 -16.36 -17.59 4.56
CA SER A 263 -15.33 -17.71 3.51
C SER A 263 -14.05 -16.99 3.89
N LEU A 264 -14.15 -15.80 4.50
CA LEU A 264 -13.01 -15.06 5.03
C LEU A 264 -12.34 -15.81 6.19
N LEU A 265 -13.10 -16.30 7.18
CA LEU A 265 -12.56 -17.03 8.32
C LEU A 265 -11.84 -18.32 7.90
N ILE A 266 -12.44 -19.10 7.00
CA ILE A 266 -11.82 -20.30 6.43
C ILE A 266 -10.57 -19.94 5.66
N SER A 267 -10.61 -18.85 4.88
CA SER A 267 -9.43 -18.36 4.17
C SER A 267 -8.31 -17.97 5.14
N ILE A 268 -8.62 -17.25 6.22
CA ILE A 268 -7.65 -16.72 7.20
C ILE A 268 -7.03 -17.82 8.04
N PHE A 269 -7.86 -18.66 8.67
CA PHE A 269 -7.40 -19.65 9.64
C PHE A 269 -6.98 -20.97 9.00
N GLN A 270 -7.27 -21.16 7.71
CA GLN A 270 -6.96 -22.40 6.97
C GLN A 270 -7.28 -23.68 7.78
N PRO A 271 -8.48 -23.81 8.38
CA PRO A 271 -8.78 -24.88 9.33
C PRO A 271 -8.74 -26.27 8.68
N PHE A 272 -8.83 -26.34 7.35
CA PHE A 272 -8.78 -27.58 6.56
C PHE A 272 -7.41 -27.82 5.91
N GLY A 273 -6.35 -27.15 6.38
CA GLY A 273 -4.99 -27.23 5.82
C GLY A 273 -4.71 -26.20 4.72
N LYS A 274 -3.59 -26.36 4.01
CA LYS A 274 -3.09 -25.42 2.98
C LYS A 274 -3.96 -25.42 1.71
N MET A 275 -5.19 -24.92 1.82
CA MET A 275 -6.04 -24.67 0.66
C MET A 275 -5.70 -23.28 0.06
N PRO A 276 -5.56 -23.16 -1.26
CA PRO A 276 -5.44 -21.86 -1.91
C PRO A 276 -6.67 -21.00 -1.58
N VAL A 277 -6.45 -19.74 -1.19
CA VAL A 277 -7.54 -18.81 -0.84
C VAL A 277 -8.52 -18.59 -1.98
N GLN A 278 -8.04 -18.68 -3.21
CA GLN A 278 -8.87 -18.62 -4.42
C GLN A 278 -9.99 -19.64 -4.38
N THR A 279 -9.68 -20.88 -4.02
CA THR A 279 -10.65 -21.98 -4.01
C THR A 279 -11.75 -21.73 -2.99
N VAL A 280 -11.38 -21.23 -1.81
CA VAL A 280 -12.33 -20.88 -0.74
C VAL A 280 -13.23 -19.72 -1.16
N LEU A 281 -12.66 -18.65 -1.73
CA LEU A 281 -13.43 -17.49 -2.17
C LEU A 281 -14.35 -17.80 -3.36
N VAL A 282 -13.89 -18.61 -4.32
CA VAL A 282 -14.71 -19.06 -5.45
C VAL A 282 -15.85 -19.95 -4.97
N ALA A 283 -15.57 -20.91 -4.08
CA ALA A 283 -16.60 -21.76 -3.49
C ALA A 283 -17.65 -20.93 -2.72
N GLY A 284 -17.21 -19.94 -1.95
CA GLY A 284 -18.09 -18.99 -1.28
C GLY A 284 -18.99 -18.22 -2.26
N GLY A 285 -18.41 -17.76 -3.38
CA GLY A 285 -19.16 -17.09 -4.44
C GLY A 285 -20.22 -17.99 -5.08
N ILE A 286 -19.87 -19.24 -5.40
CA ILE A 286 -20.81 -20.24 -5.94
C ILE A 286 -21.95 -20.50 -4.93
N LEU A 287 -21.62 -20.61 -3.65
CA LEU A 287 -22.61 -20.82 -2.60
C LEU A 287 -23.60 -19.64 -2.51
N MET A 288 -23.12 -18.39 -2.68
CA MET A 288 -23.99 -17.21 -2.74
C MET A 288 -24.88 -17.20 -3.99
N ILE A 289 -24.37 -17.62 -5.15
CA ILE A 289 -25.19 -17.76 -6.37
C ILE A 289 -26.35 -18.72 -6.11
N ILE A 290 -26.06 -19.90 -5.54
CA ILE A 290 -27.05 -20.95 -5.30
C ILE A 290 -28.06 -20.53 -4.22
N LEU A 291 -27.59 -20.08 -3.06
CA LEU A 291 -28.44 -19.84 -1.89
C LEU A 291 -29.14 -18.48 -1.92
N CYS A 292 -28.49 -17.44 -2.44
CA CYS A 292 -29.08 -16.09 -2.52
C CYS A 292 -29.78 -15.83 -3.86
N ARG A 293 -29.71 -16.77 -4.82
CA ARG A 293 -30.29 -16.69 -6.17
C ARG A 293 -29.86 -15.42 -6.92
N ILE A 294 -28.56 -15.16 -6.93
CA ILE A 294 -27.94 -13.99 -7.59
C ILE A 294 -27.47 -14.40 -8.98
N THR A 295 -27.59 -13.53 -9.97
CA THR A 295 -27.06 -13.83 -11.31
C THR A 295 -25.59 -13.46 -11.44
N ILE A 296 -24.87 -14.13 -12.36
CA ILE A 296 -23.47 -13.78 -12.69
C ILE A 296 -23.38 -12.32 -13.17
N ARG A 297 -24.41 -11.82 -13.88
CA ARG A 297 -24.47 -10.43 -14.34
C ARG A 297 -24.48 -9.45 -13.16
N ASP A 298 -25.20 -9.75 -12.09
CA ASP A 298 -25.23 -8.91 -10.89
C ASP A 298 -23.88 -8.91 -10.17
N MET A 299 -23.17 -10.04 -10.19
CA MET A 299 -21.81 -10.12 -9.65
C MET A 299 -20.81 -9.30 -10.49
N MET A 300 -20.93 -9.37 -11.81
CA MET A 300 -20.07 -8.63 -12.75
C MET A 300 -20.28 -7.12 -12.69
N GLY A 301 -21.51 -6.66 -12.39
CA GLY A 301 -21.83 -5.24 -12.23
C GLY A 301 -21.03 -4.53 -11.13
N GLY A 302 -20.47 -5.27 -10.16
CA GLY A 302 -19.64 -4.75 -9.08
C GLY A 302 -18.12 -4.85 -9.31
N ILE A 303 -17.67 -5.41 -10.44
CA ILE A 303 -16.23 -5.68 -10.65
C ILE A 303 -15.53 -4.47 -11.26
N ILE A 304 -14.51 -3.98 -10.56
CA ILE A 304 -13.53 -3.06 -11.13
C ILE A 304 -12.50 -3.91 -11.89
N LEU A 305 -12.65 -4.06 -13.21
CA LEU A 305 -11.74 -4.86 -14.05
C LEU A 305 -10.37 -4.19 -14.24
N LEU A 306 -10.32 -2.85 -14.18
CA LEU A 306 -9.10 -2.04 -14.38
C LEU A 306 -7.90 -2.47 -13.50
N PRO A 307 -8.05 -2.71 -12.18
CA PRO A 307 -7.00 -3.27 -11.34
C PRO A 307 -6.42 -4.59 -11.85
N VAL A 308 -7.27 -5.49 -12.34
CA VAL A 308 -6.90 -6.85 -12.74
C VAL A 308 -6.05 -6.81 -14.00
N SER A 309 -6.51 -6.09 -15.03
CA SER A 309 -5.73 -5.92 -16.27
C SER A 309 -4.44 -5.13 -16.03
N ALA A 310 -4.44 -4.15 -15.10
CA ALA A 310 -3.22 -3.42 -14.74
C ALA A 310 -2.19 -4.33 -14.04
N MET A 311 -2.63 -5.23 -13.16
CA MET A 311 -1.76 -6.21 -12.52
C MET A 311 -1.20 -7.21 -13.52
N ALA A 312 -2.04 -7.75 -14.42
CA ALA A 312 -1.60 -8.66 -15.48
C ALA A 312 -0.53 -8.00 -16.37
N ALA A 313 -0.78 -6.78 -16.85
CA ALA A 313 0.18 -6.02 -17.63
C ALA A 313 1.48 -5.72 -16.88
N GLY A 314 1.39 -5.39 -15.58
CA GLY A 314 2.56 -5.15 -14.73
C GLY A 314 3.42 -6.40 -14.51
N PHE A 315 2.80 -7.56 -14.25
CA PHE A 315 3.54 -8.81 -14.13
C PHE A 315 4.15 -9.26 -15.44
N LEU A 316 3.49 -9.02 -16.58
CA LEU A 316 4.08 -9.24 -17.90
C LEU A 316 5.31 -8.36 -18.13
N ALA A 317 5.28 -7.09 -17.73
CA ALA A 317 6.43 -6.19 -17.83
C ALA A 317 7.57 -6.61 -16.89
N ALA A 318 7.25 -7.05 -15.68
CA ALA A 318 8.24 -7.59 -14.75
C ALA A 318 8.87 -8.90 -15.25
N GLY A 319 8.06 -9.82 -15.78
CA GLY A 319 8.54 -11.06 -16.40
C GLY A 319 9.42 -10.79 -17.62
N ALA A 320 9.07 -9.79 -18.44
CA ALA A 320 9.91 -9.31 -19.54
C ALA A 320 11.29 -8.88 -19.06
N LEU A 321 11.36 -8.00 -18.05
CA LEU A 321 12.63 -7.52 -17.48
C LEU A 321 13.43 -8.64 -16.81
N ALA A 322 12.78 -9.62 -16.20
CA ALA A 322 13.45 -10.79 -15.63
C ALA A 322 14.13 -11.62 -16.72
N ALA A 323 13.39 -11.97 -17.78
CA ALA A 323 13.88 -12.81 -18.88
C ALA A 323 15.00 -12.13 -19.71
N THR A 324 14.99 -10.80 -19.80
CA THR A 324 16.00 -10.04 -20.56
C THR A 324 17.18 -9.55 -19.70
N GLY A 325 17.21 -9.85 -18.40
CA GLY A 325 18.27 -9.44 -17.49
C GLY A 325 18.20 -7.98 -17.03
N GLY A 326 17.08 -7.29 -17.24
CA GLY A 326 16.85 -5.91 -16.83
C GLY A 326 17.02 -5.65 -15.32
N PHE A 327 16.69 -6.64 -14.46
CA PHE A 327 16.90 -6.50 -13.00
C PHE A 327 18.39 -6.54 -12.60
N ASN A 328 19.22 -7.29 -13.32
CA ASN A 328 20.67 -7.25 -13.10
C ASN A 328 21.25 -5.89 -13.49
N ALA A 329 20.80 -5.33 -14.63
CA ALA A 329 21.17 -3.99 -15.05
C ALA A 329 20.74 -2.93 -14.02
N LEU A 330 19.52 -3.04 -13.49
CA LEU A 330 19.01 -2.14 -12.45
C LEU A 330 19.85 -2.24 -11.16
N GLY A 331 20.20 -3.45 -10.73
CA GLY A 331 21.08 -3.67 -9.58
C GLY A 331 22.45 -3.03 -9.76
N ASN A 332 23.04 -3.12 -10.96
CA ASN A 332 24.32 -2.47 -11.27
C ASN A 332 24.22 -0.94 -11.27
N ILE A 333 23.13 -0.35 -11.81
CA ILE A 333 22.90 1.10 -11.78
C ILE A 333 22.79 1.59 -10.34
N LEU A 334 22.02 0.89 -9.51
CA LEU A 334 21.83 1.25 -8.11
C LEU A 334 23.11 1.05 -7.29
N LYS A 335 23.92 0.03 -7.58
CA LYS A 335 25.28 -0.09 -7.04
C LYS A 335 26.15 1.10 -7.46
N GLY A 336 25.97 1.65 -8.66
CA GLY A 336 26.63 2.88 -9.07
C GLY A 336 26.35 4.05 -8.12
N PHE A 337 25.12 4.16 -7.59
CA PHE A 337 24.77 5.20 -6.63
C PHE A 337 25.48 5.06 -5.27
N SER A 338 25.87 3.84 -4.86
CA SER A 338 26.62 3.69 -3.61
C SER A 338 28.05 4.23 -3.67
N ASN A 339 28.60 4.45 -4.87
CA ASN A 339 29.94 5.02 -5.05
C ASN A 339 29.97 6.55 -4.88
N ILE A 340 28.80 7.20 -4.80
CA ILE A 340 28.71 8.65 -4.62
C ILE A 340 29.03 9.00 -3.15
N PRO A 341 30.07 9.79 -2.85
CA PRO A 341 30.58 9.97 -1.49
C PRO A 341 29.54 10.50 -0.48
N PHE A 342 28.69 11.43 -0.92
CA PHE A 342 27.66 12.04 -0.08
C PHE A 342 26.42 11.14 0.11
N LEU A 343 26.24 10.14 -0.75
CA LEU A 343 25.07 9.25 -0.71
C LEU A 343 25.43 7.90 -0.08
N GLY A 344 26.59 7.33 -0.43
CA GLY A 344 27.07 6.04 0.06
C GLY A 344 26.05 4.91 -0.06
N ILE A 345 26.29 3.81 0.67
CA ILE A 345 25.37 2.68 0.72
C ILE A 345 24.10 3.07 1.50
N ALA A 346 24.23 3.78 2.62
CA ALA A 346 23.10 4.15 3.47
C ALA A 346 22.08 5.07 2.77
N GLY A 347 22.54 6.09 2.04
CA GLY A 347 21.66 6.98 1.27
C GLY A 347 21.05 6.30 0.05
N MET A 348 21.80 5.41 -0.62
CA MET A 348 21.27 4.59 -1.72
C MET A 348 20.13 3.68 -1.23
N LEU A 349 20.30 3.03 -0.07
CA LEU A 349 19.25 2.21 0.55
C LEU A 349 18.05 3.05 1.01
N ALA A 350 18.27 4.26 1.52
CA ALA A 350 17.18 5.17 1.87
C ALA A 350 16.33 5.56 0.64
N ILE A 351 16.96 5.86 -0.49
CA ILE A 351 16.26 6.10 -1.76
C ILE A 351 15.55 4.84 -2.24
N PHE A 352 16.24 3.69 -2.17
CA PHE A 352 15.69 2.41 -2.61
C PHE A 352 14.44 2.01 -1.84
N VAL A 353 14.45 2.13 -0.51
CA VAL A 353 13.28 1.87 0.34
C VAL A 353 12.09 2.72 -0.11
N GLN A 354 12.34 3.96 -0.54
CA GLN A 354 11.31 4.92 -0.97
C GLN A 354 10.94 4.85 -2.45
N ILE A 355 11.59 4.02 -3.26
CA ILE A 355 11.44 4.02 -4.73
C ILE A 355 10.01 3.76 -5.20
N GLN A 356 9.23 2.94 -4.48
CA GLN A 356 7.83 2.70 -4.82
C GLN A 356 6.93 3.91 -4.51
N THR A 357 7.29 4.74 -3.55
CA THR A 357 6.56 5.99 -3.25
C THR A 357 6.95 7.08 -4.25
N ILE A 358 8.18 7.05 -4.78
CA ILE A 358 8.64 7.90 -5.89
C ILE A 358 7.98 7.50 -7.21
N LEU A 359 7.73 6.20 -7.44
CA LEU A 359 7.08 5.68 -8.64
C LEU A 359 5.82 4.87 -8.28
N PRO A 360 4.76 5.53 -7.77
CA PRO A 360 3.61 4.83 -7.23
C PRO A 360 2.76 4.22 -8.35
N LEU A 361 2.83 2.89 -8.47
CA LEU A 361 1.96 2.11 -9.34
C LEU A 361 0.62 1.79 -8.67
N SER A 362 -0.35 1.36 -9.48
CA SER A 362 -1.65 0.92 -9.00
C SER A 362 -1.55 -0.26 -8.03
N CYS A 363 -0.57 -1.16 -8.21
CA CYS A 363 -0.35 -2.29 -7.32
C CYS A 363 1.12 -2.41 -6.91
N SER A 364 1.36 -2.47 -5.60
CA SER A 364 2.68 -2.67 -4.98
C SER A 364 3.37 -3.94 -5.47
N ARG A 365 2.60 -5.00 -5.72
CA ARG A 365 3.14 -6.28 -6.17
C ARG A 365 3.91 -6.20 -7.48
N ILE A 366 3.55 -5.27 -8.37
CA ILE A 366 4.19 -5.13 -9.69
C ILE A 366 5.66 -4.77 -9.49
N LEU A 367 5.95 -3.70 -8.75
CA LEU A 367 7.31 -3.27 -8.46
C LEU A 367 7.98 -4.16 -7.41
N THR A 368 7.24 -4.74 -6.46
CA THR A 368 7.84 -5.65 -5.48
C THR A 368 8.39 -6.90 -6.14
N ALA A 369 7.67 -7.51 -7.09
CA ALA A 369 8.18 -8.67 -7.82
C ALA A 369 9.48 -8.35 -8.59
N ALA A 370 9.65 -7.10 -9.03
CA ALA A 370 10.83 -6.63 -9.75
C ALA A 370 12.01 -6.26 -8.83
N LEU A 371 11.75 -5.53 -7.75
CA LEU A 371 12.77 -4.88 -6.94
C LEU A 371 13.23 -5.73 -5.75
N VAL A 372 12.44 -6.69 -5.27
CA VAL A 372 12.89 -7.61 -4.21
C VAL A 372 14.09 -8.45 -4.65
N PRO A 373 14.10 -9.05 -5.86
CA PRO A 373 15.31 -9.68 -6.39
C PRO A 373 16.50 -8.73 -6.38
N VAL A 374 16.31 -7.47 -6.79
CA VAL A 374 17.38 -6.46 -6.81
C VAL A 374 17.90 -6.16 -5.41
N LEU A 375 17.01 -6.01 -4.43
CA LEU A 375 17.38 -5.81 -3.03
C LEU A 375 18.17 -7.00 -2.47
N TYR A 376 17.77 -8.22 -2.84
CA TYR A 376 18.50 -9.43 -2.48
C TYR A 376 19.94 -9.44 -3.05
N LEU A 377 20.15 -8.90 -4.26
CA LEU A 377 21.50 -8.76 -4.84
C LEU A 377 22.41 -7.83 -4.02
N PHE A 378 21.89 -6.84 -3.30
CA PHE A 378 22.69 -5.98 -2.42
C PHE A 378 23.24 -6.70 -1.19
N GLY A 379 22.62 -7.83 -0.82
CA GLY A 379 23.12 -8.68 0.26
C GLY A 379 24.40 -9.44 -0.10
N PRO A 380 24.82 -10.38 0.78
CA PRO A 380 26.07 -11.13 0.61
C PRO A 380 26.07 -12.07 -0.61
N ALA A 381 24.91 -12.30 -1.21
CA ALA A 381 24.75 -13.21 -2.34
C ALA A 381 25.41 -12.71 -3.64
N LYS A 382 25.63 -11.40 -3.82
CA LYS A 382 26.25 -10.88 -5.05
C LYS A 382 27.11 -9.65 -4.83
N PHE A 383 26.55 -8.57 -4.26
CA PHE A 383 27.28 -7.31 -4.13
C PHE A 383 27.92 -7.09 -2.77
N ASP A 384 27.52 -7.86 -1.74
CA ASP A 384 28.07 -7.83 -0.38
C ASP A 384 28.12 -6.41 0.22
N LEU A 385 27.09 -5.60 -0.07
CA LEU A 385 26.99 -4.22 0.44
C LEU A 385 26.45 -4.19 1.86
N ILE A 386 25.63 -5.19 2.23
CA ILE A 386 24.97 -5.31 3.52
C ILE A 386 24.92 -6.79 3.96
N THR A 387 24.92 -7.00 5.28
CA THR A 387 24.79 -8.34 5.89
C THR A 387 23.34 -8.86 5.83
N TRP A 388 23.14 -10.17 6.06
CA TRP A 388 21.80 -10.76 6.10
C TRP A 388 20.82 -10.11 7.11
N PRO A 389 21.21 -9.77 8.35
CA PRO A 389 20.35 -9.03 9.27
C PRO A 389 20.00 -7.63 8.76
N GLN A 390 20.97 -6.92 8.19
CA GLN A 390 20.75 -5.60 7.59
C GLN A 390 19.80 -5.69 6.39
N LEU A 391 19.96 -6.69 5.53
CA LEU A 391 19.06 -6.96 4.41
C LEU A 391 17.63 -7.18 4.91
N ALA A 392 17.44 -7.93 6.00
CA ALA A 392 16.13 -8.18 6.58
C ALA A 392 15.47 -6.89 7.14
N ILE A 393 16.26 -5.99 7.74
CA ILE A 393 15.82 -4.65 8.19
C ILE A 393 15.37 -3.80 6.98
N VAL A 394 16.20 -3.71 5.93
CA VAL A 394 15.87 -2.95 4.72
C VAL A 394 14.64 -3.56 4.03
N MET A 395 14.55 -4.89 3.97
CA MET A 395 13.43 -5.60 3.38
C MET A 395 12.13 -5.27 4.13
N ALA A 396 12.13 -5.26 5.47
CA ALA A 396 10.96 -4.87 6.25
C ALA A 396 10.50 -3.43 5.95
N ALA A 397 11.43 -2.47 5.94
CA ALA A 397 11.16 -1.08 5.62
C ALA A 397 10.64 -0.90 4.19
N TYR A 398 11.27 -1.58 3.23
CA TYR A 398 10.87 -1.58 1.83
C TYR A 398 9.48 -2.20 1.64
N MET A 399 9.16 -3.33 2.30
CA MET A 399 7.88 -4.03 2.14
C MET A 399 6.70 -3.19 2.61
N ILE A 400 6.80 -2.54 3.77
CA ILE A 400 5.70 -1.69 4.23
C ILE A 400 5.54 -0.45 3.34
N ASN A 401 6.64 0.13 2.87
CA ASN A 401 6.57 1.27 1.97
C ASN A 401 5.98 0.86 0.61
N ALA A 402 6.42 -0.28 0.09
CA ALA A 402 5.91 -0.87 -1.13
C ALA A 402 4.41 -1.14 -1.04
N THR A 403 3.96 -1.91 -0.06
CA THR A 403 2.54 -2.30 0.11
C THR A 403 1.61 -1.12 0.18
N THR A 404 2.09 -0.05 0.79
CA THR A 404 1.29 1.15 1.01
C THR A 404 1.45 2.21 -0.10
N SER A 405 2.38 2.03 -1.04
CA SER A 405 2.57 2.89 -2.23
C SER A 405 1.40 2.86 -3.21
N CYS A 406 0.61 1.78 -3.21
CA CYS A 406 -0.66 1.71 -3.98
C CYS A 406 -1.64 2.80 -3.56
N GLY A 407 -1.48 3.35 -2.35
CA GLY A 407 -2.33 4.38 -1.79
C GLY A 407 -2.29 5.67 -2.62
N PRO A 408 -1.15 6.38 -2.64
CA PRO A 408 -1.04 7.67 -3.31
C PRO A 408 -1.03 7.62 -4.84
N SER A 409 -0.97 6.42 -5.45
CA SER A 409 -0.85 6.29 -6.91
C SER A 409 -1.94 7.06 -7.68
N PRO A 410 -1.56 7.93 -8.63
CA PRO A 410 -2.51 8.62 -9.49
C PRO A 410 -3.18 7.65 -10.49
N LEU A 411 -2.62 6.45 -10.64
CA LEU A 411 -3.03 5.42 -11.59
C LEU A 411 -4.17 4.53 -11.05
N GLY A 412 -5.09 5.11 -10.27
CA GLY A 412 -6.18 4.39 -9.60
C GLY A 412 -5.77 3.76 -8.27
N GLY A 413 -4.94 4.46 -7.49
CA GLY A 413 -4.60 4.11 -6.12
C GLY A 413 -5.72 4.37 -5.11
N ALA A 414 -5.50 3.96 -3.86
CA ALA A 414 -6.51 4.09 -2.79
C ALA A 414 -6.95 5.54 -2.56
N GLY A 415 -6.03 6.49 -2.67
CA GLY A 415 -6.31 7.92 -2.55
C GLY A 415 -7.27 8.40 -3.64
N MET A 416 -7.07 7.98 -4.89
CA MET A 416 -8.00 8.26 -5.99
C MET A 416 -9.37 7.63 -5.75
N MET A 417 -9.43 6.39 -5.26
CA MET A 417 -10.70 5.72 -4.98
C MET A 417 -11.45 6.39 -3.83
N ALA A 418 -10.74 6.75 -2.76
CA ALA A 418 -11.30 7.48 -1.61
C ALA A 418 -11.81 8.87 -2.03
N GLU A 419 -10.96 9.65 -2.72
CA GLU A 419 -11.31 10.99 -3.24
C GLU A 419 -12.50 10.92 -4.20
N GLY A 420 -12.50 9.96 -5.14
CA GLY A 420 -13.59 9.76 -6.10
C GLY A 420 -14.91 9.36 -5.44
N THR A 421 -14.86 8.48 -4.43
CA THR A 421 -16.06 8.09 -3.65
C THR A 421 -16.65 9.29 -2.92
N MET A 422 -15.80 10.20 -2.43
CA MET A 422 -16.21 11.43 -1.75
C MET A 422 -16.48 12.60 -2.69
N ARG A 423 -16.31 12.42 -4.01
CA ARG A 423 -16.35 13.50 -5.02
C ARG A 423 -15.47 14.71 -4.63
N ALA A 424 -14.37 14.44 -3.94
CA ALA A 424 -13.47 15.45 -3.38
C ALA A 424 -12.14 15.41 -4.13
N GLU A 425 -12.06 16.09 -5.28
CA GLU A 425 -10.85 16.16 -6.13
C GLU A 425 -9.80 17.12 -5.57
N THR A 426 -9.31 16.81 -4.38
CA THR A 426 -8.52 17.73 -3.55
C THR A 426 -7.06 17.31 -3.42
N GLY A 427 -6.72 16.06 -3.72
CA GLY A 427 -5.36 15.53 -3.72
C GLY A 427 -4.71 15.35 -2.35
N TYR A 428 -5.34 15.80 -1.26
CA TYR A 428 -4.74 15.75 0.09
C TYR A 428 -4.66 14.32 0.65
N ILE A 429 -5.51 13.38 0.20
CA ILE A 429 -5.48 12.00 0.70
C ILE A 429 -4.23 11.30 0.20
N LYS A 430 -3.85 11.56 -1.05
CA LYS A 430 -2.59 11.07 -1.62
C LYS A 430 -1.39 11.64 -0.87
N GLY A 431 -1.39 12.94 -0.58
CA GLY A 431 -0.35 13.58 0.22
C GLY A 431 -0.21 12.93 1.61
N ALA A 432 -1.33 12.73 2.32
CA ALA A 432 -1.35 12.09 3.63
C ALA A 432 -0.79 10.65 3.60
N PHE A 433 -1.16 9.87 2.58
CA PHE A 433 -0.70 8.49 2.43
C PHE A 433 0.80 8.42 2.17
N THR A 434 1.28 9.29 1.28
CA THR A 434 2.69 9.42 0.93
C THR A 434 3.52 9.81 2.15
N PHE A 435 3.07 10.82 2.90
CA PHE A 435 3.71 11.30 4.12
C PHE A 435 3.83 10.20 5.16
N SER A 436 2.72 9.52 5.47
CA SER A 436 2.68 8.44 6.45
C SER A 436 3.61 7.27 6.07
N SER A 437 3.65 6.90 4.80
CA SER A 437 4.52 5.84 4.27
C SER A 437 5.99 6.10 4.55
N MET A 438 6.43 7.29 4.15
CA MET A 438 7.83 7.68 4.18
C MET A 438 8.30 7.99 5.60
N ALA A 439 7.52 8.80 6.32
CA ALA A 439 7.97 9.42 7.56
C ALA A 439 7.76 8.56 8.81
N VAL A 440 6.87 7.56 8.74
CA VAL A 440 6.45 6.78 9.91
C VAL A 440 6.57 5.28 9.64
N MET A 441 5.95 4.79 8.57
CA MET A 441 5.81 3.34 8.38
C MET A 441 7.14 2.65 8.08
N ALA A 442 7.90 3.15 7.11
CA ALA A 442 9.22 2.62 6.76
C ALA A 442 10.21 2.62 7.96
N PRO A 443 10.42 3.75 8.68
CA PRO A 443 11.34 3.76 9.82
C PRO A 443 10.87 2.88 10.98
N LEU A 444 9.57 2.83 11.28
CA LEU A 444 9.04 1.95 12.33
C LEU A 444 9.21 0.47 12.00
N ALA A 445 9.02 0.08 10.75
CA ALA A 445 9.26 -1.29 10.32
C ALA A 445 10.74 -1.68 10.46
N ALA A 446 11.67 -0.76 10.14
CA ALA A 446 13.10 -0.98 10.34
C ALA A 446 13.47 -1.18 11.82
N ILE A 447 12.96 -0.30 12.70
CA ILE A 447 13.20 -0.36 14.16
C ILE A 447 12.64 -1.65 14.74
N TYR A 448 11.38 -1.99 14.41
CA TYR A 448 10.74 -3.20 14.91
C TYR A 448 11.49 -4.45 14.47
N MET A 449 11.91 -4.50 13.20
CA MET A 449 12.68 -5.63 12.67
C MET A 449 14.03 -5.77 13.38
N LYS A 450 14.75 -4.66 13.62
CA LYS A 450 16.05 -4.65 14.32
C LYS A 450 15.94 -5.13 15.77
N PHE A 451 15.01 -4.56 16.54
CA PHE A 451 14.99 -4.71 18.00
C PHE A 451 14.02 -5.76 18.50
N LEU A 452 13.01 -6.16 17.74
CA LEU A 452 12.07 -7.18 18.20
C LEU A 452 12.27 -8.47 17.45
N THR A 453 12.42 -8.42 16.13
CA THR A 453 12.44 -9.64 15.34
C THR A 453 13.83 -10.26 15.30
N LEU A 454 14.90 -9.51 15.07
CA LEU A 454 16.24 -10.09 14.91
C LEU A 454 16.99 -10.33 16.23
N SER A 455 16.71 -9.56 17.28
CA SER A 455 17.40 -9.66 18.57
C SER A 455 16.72 -10.56 19.61
N SER A 456 15.48 -11.02 19.38
CA SER A 456 14.73 -11.85 20.33
C SER A 456 14.76 -13.35 20.05
N PHE A 457 15.26 -13.79 18.88
CA PHE A 457 15.35 -15.22 18.60
C PHE A 457 16.33 -16.01 19.51
N PRO A 458 17.30 -15.38 20.23
CA PRO A 458 18.06 -16.08 21.26
C PRO A 458 17.99 -15.50 22.70
N ALA A 459 17.41 -14.32 22.94
CA ALA A 459 17.65 -13.59 24.21
C ALA A 459 16.45 -13.56 25.17
N SER A 460 16.57 -14.29 26.28
CA SER A 460 15.62 -14.29 27.41
C SER A 460 15.79 -13.08 28.35
N GLY A 461 14.66 -12.60 28.89
CA GLY A 461 14.56 -11.70 30.04
C GLY A 461 14.94 -10.23 29.77
N LEU A 462 16.15 -9.83 30.15
CA LEU A 462 16.55 -8.43 30.30
C LEU A 462 16.76 -7.69 28.97
N GLN A 463 17.25 -8.39 27.95
CA GLN A 463 17.48 -7.80 26.62
C GLN A 463 16.17 -7.58 25.86
N PHE A 464 15.19 -8.46 26.05
CA PHE A 464 13.85 -8.31 25.48
C PHE A 464 13.15 -7.06 26.04
N GLU A 465 13.16 -6.89 27.36
CA GLU A 465 12.54 -5.72 28.00
C GLU A 465 13.19 -4.41 27.51
N ARG A 466 14.53 -4.34 27.47
CA ARG A 466 15.26 -3.18 26.94
C ARG A 466 14.90 -2.88 25.49
N ASN A 467 14.76 -3.91 24.66
CA ASN A 467 14.41 -3.76 23.26
C ASN A 467 12.97 -3.27 23.07
N VAL A 468 12.02 -3.78 23.86
CA VAL A 468 10.63 -3.29 23.86
C VAL A 468 10.58 -1.82 24.27
N TRP A 469 11.30 -1.42 25.33
CA TRP A 469 11.41 -0.02 25.74
C TRP A 469 12.03 0.87 24.66
N MET A 470 13.07 0.40 23.96
CA MET A 470 13.64 1.15 22.83
C MET A 470 12.62 1.34 21.71
N ILE A 471 11.86 0.31 21.35
CA ILE A 471 10.81 0.41 20.31
C ILE A 471 9.74 1.41 20.73
N ILE A 472 9.27 1.35 21.97
CA ILE A 472 8.28 2.30 22.50
C ILE A 472 8.86 3.72 22.45
N GLY A 473 10.09 3.92 22.93
CA GLY A 473 10.76 5.21 22.92
C GLY A 473 10.89 5.80 21.51
N PHE A 474 11.43 5.04 20.56
CA PHE A 474 11.52 5.48 19.16
C PHE A 474 10.15 5.72 18.54
N THR A 475 9.16 4.87 18.85
CA THR A 475 7.79 5.05 18.35
C THR A 475 7.18 6.36 18.83
N VAL A 476 7.32 6.68 20.11
CA VAL A 476 6.85 7.94 20.69
C VAL A 476 7.57 9.13 20.04
N ILE A 477 8.89 9.05 19.86
CA ILE A 477 9.68 10.11 19.22
C ILE A 477 9.24 10.33 17.78
N ILE A 478 9.14 9.28 16.97
CA ILE A 478 8.70 9.35 15.57
C ILE A 478 7.29 9.92 15.49
N PHE A 479 6.37 9.43 16.33
CA PHE A 479 4.99 9.90 16.36
C PHE A 479 4.92 11.38 16.75
N ALA A 480 5.61 11.78 17.82
CA ALA A 480 5.63 13.16 18.31
C ALA A 480 6.24 14.13 17.28
N ALA A 481 7.41 13.78 16.71
CA ALA A 481 8.06 14.58 15.68
C ALA A 481 7.14 14.80 14.47
N ASN A 482 6.49 13.73 13.99
CA ASN A 482 5.55 13.83 12.87
C ASN A 482 4.29 14.61 13.23
N ALA A 483 3.72 14.44 14.42
CA ALA A 483 2.57 15.21 14.87
C ALA A 483 2.88 16.72 14.98
N ILE A 484 4.07 17.07 15.48
CA ILE A 484 4.56 18.45 15.52
C ILE A 484 4.72 19.00 14.11
N MET A 485 5.32 18.26 13.18
CA MET A 485 5.50 18.68 11.79
C MET A 485 4.16 18.91 11.07
N ILE A 486 3.17 18.04 11.29
CA ILE A 486 1.82 18.21 10.75
C ILE A 486 1.18 19.49 11.30
N LYS A 487 1.32 19.73 12.61
CA LYS A 487 0.79 20.93 13.27
C LYS A 487 1.46 22.21 12.75
N LEU A 488 2.79 22.20 12.60
CA LEU A 488 3.55 23.33 12.06
C LEU A 488 3.12 23.64 10.62
N THR A 489 3.06 22.61 9.76
CA THR A 489 2.60 22.76 8.37
C THR A 489 1.20 23.36 8.34
N ASN A 490 0.30 22.93 9.23
CA ASN A 490 -1.04 23.47 9.32
C ASN A 490 -1.09 24.96 9.73
N ILE A 491 -0.25 25.39 10.66
CA ILE A 491 -0.17 26.79 11.12
C ILE A 491 0.29 27.72 9.98
N PHE A 492 1.28 27.30 9.20
CA PHE A 492 1.91 28.16 8.19
C PHE A 492 1.14 28.26 6.85
N LEU A 493 0.20 27.35 6.60
CA LEU A 493 -0.70 27.44 5.46
C LEU A 493 -1.49 28.76 5.51
N SER A 494 -1.39 29.56 4.46
CA SER A 494 -1.82 30.97 4.46
C SER A 494 -2.77 31.33 3.34
N GLY A 495 -3.10 30.38 2.47
CA GLY A 495 -3.93 30.59 1.29
C GLY A 495 -3.13 31.11 0.08
N ASN A 496 -1.84 31.43 0.25
CA ASN A 496 -0.96 31.79 -0.86
C ASN A 496 -0.34 30.53 -1.47
N VAL A 497 -0.76 30.19 -2.70
CA VAL A 497 -0.39 28.98 -3.44
C VAL A 497 1.12 28.72 -3.46
N ASN A 498 1.94 29.73 -3.77
CA ASN A 498 3.39 29.54 -3.88
C ASN A 498 4.04 29.31 -2.52
N ARG A 499 3.57 30.00 -1.49
CA ARG A 499 4.10 29.88 -0.13
C ARG A 499 3.69 28.54 0.50
N ASP A 500 2.44 28.15 0.28
CA ASP A 500 1.86 26.92 0.79
C ASP A 500 2.51 25.68 0.17
N TRP A 501 2.88 25.74 -1.12
CA TRP A 501 3.65 24.67 -1.77
C TRP A 501 5.04 24.49 -1.16
N TRP A 502 5.77 25.57 -0.87
CA TRP A 502 7.08 25.49 -0.22
C TRP A 502 6.98 24.91 1.19
N TYR A 503 5.95 25.28 1.97
CA TYR A 503 5.72 24.71 3.29
C TYR A 503 5.35 23.23 3.23
N GLN A 504 4.58 22.81 2.23
CA GLN A 504 4.34 21.38 2.00
C GLN A 504 5.62 20.64 1.66
N LEU A 505 6.43 21.18 0.75
CA LEU A 505 7.70 20.58 0.36
C LEU A 505 8.63 20.42 1.58
N LEU A 506 8.78 21.46 2.40
CA LEU A 506 9.53 21.40 3.67
C LEU A 506 8.93 20.36 4.63
N GLY A 507 7.60 20.29 4.69
CA GLY A 507 6.85 19.29 5.45
C GLY A 507 7.11 17.85 5.00
N PHE A 508 7.52 17.60 3.75
CA PHE A 508 7.97 16.28 3.28
C PHE A 508 9.48 16.08 3.51
N VAL A 509 10.30 17.11 3.24
CA VAL A 509 11.77 17.00 3.30
C VAL A 509 12.27 16.69 4.70
N ILE A 510 11.77 17.38 5.73
CA ILE A 510 12.25 17.19 7.11
C ILE A 510 11.94 15.76 7.60
N PRO A 511 10.70 15.24 7.49
CA PRO A 511 10.41 13.87 7.90
C PRO A 511 11.06 12.81 7.01
N GLY A 512 11.31 13.11 5.72
CA GLY A 512 12.10 12.25 4.85
C GLY A 512 13.56 12.12 5.29
N ALA A 513 14.17 13.25 5.68
CA ALA A 513 15.51 13.30 6.25
C ALA A 513 15.59 12.47 7.54
N ILE A 514 14.62 12.65 8.45
CA ILE A 514 14.50 11.88 9.70
C ILE A 514 14.32 10.39 9.40
N GLY A 515 13.44 10.02 8.47
CA GLY A 515 13.21 8.62 8.08
C GLY A 515 14.47 7.95 7.52
N GLY A 516 15.22 8.67 6.68
CA GLY A 516 16.51 8.22 6.14
C GLY A 516 17.60 8.08 7.21
N ALA A 517 17.67 9.02 8.15
CA ALA A 517 18.58 8.96 9.29
C ALA A 517 18.29 7.75 10.20
N ILE A 518 17.01 7.51 10.50
CA ILE A 518 16.57 6.37 11.32
C ILE A 518 16.88 5.04 10.62
N LEU A 519 16.65 4.96 9.31
CA LEU A 519 17.01 3.76 8.55
C LEU A 519 18.52 3.50 8.61
N ALA A 520 19.34 4.52 8.40
CA ALA A 520 20.79 4.40 8.51
C ALA A 520 21.24 4.01 9.92
N PHE A 521 20.64 4.59 10.97
CA PHE A 521 20.87 4.20 12.37
C PHE A 521 20.49 2.74 12.63
N CYS A 522 19.42 2.23 12.01
CA CYS A 522 19.06 0.83 12.14
C CYS A 522 20.13 -0.08 11.52
N LEU A 523 20.75 0.32 10.41
CA LEU A 523 21.73 -0.50 9.70
C LEU A 523 23.14 -0.40 10.27
N TYR A 524 23.60 0.81 10.60
CA TYR A 524 25.00 1.12 10.94
C TYR A 524 25.17 1.70 12.35
N GLU A 525 24.13 1.63 13.18
CA GLU A 525 24.16 2.07 14.58
C GLU A 525 24.54 3.56 14.72
N THR A 526 25.51 3.89 15.57
CA THR A 526 25.92 5.28 15.89
C THR A 526 26.96 5.84 14.92
N ALA A 527 27.26 5.15 13.81
CA ALA A 527 28.21 5.63 12.83
C ALA A 527 27.74 6.93 12.17
N PHE A 528 28.47 8.02 12.38
CA PHE A 528 28.09 9.37 11.98
C PHE A 528 27.93 9.54 10.46
N LEU A 529 28.90 9.05 9.68
CA LEU A 529 28.93 9.22 8.23
C LEU A 529 27.76 8.50 7.51
N PRO A 530 27.43 7.23 7.82
CA PRO A 530 26.23 6.57 7.29
C PRO A 530 24.92 7.27 7.65
N ILE A 531 24.82 7.87 8.84
CA ILE A 531 23.62 8.62 9.25
C ILE A 531 23.43 9.86 8.37
N ILE A 532 24.49 10.63 8.11
CA ILE A 532 24.43 11.77 7.19
C ILE A 532 24.03 11.31 5.79
N GLN A 533 24.65 10.25 5.29
CA GLN A 533 24.36 9.67 3.99
C GLN A 533 22.88 9.25 3.87
N GLY A 534 22.36 8.54 4.88
CA GLY A 534 20.95 8.18 4.97
C GLY A 534 20.03 9.40 5.01
N THR A 535 20.42 10.45 5.74
CA THR A 535 19.68 11.72 5.82
C THR A 535 19.59 12.38 4.44
N ILE A 536 20.70 12.46 3.70
CA ILE A 536 20.74 13.04 2.35
C ILE A 536 19.90 12.19 1.38
N GLY A 537 20.01 10.86 1.44
CA GLY A 537 19.16 9.96 0.65
C GLY A 537 17.67 10.17 0.93
N GLY A 538 17.30 10.34 2.21
CA GLY A 538 15.95 10.69 2.63
C GLY A 538 15.46 12.04 2.11
N ILE A 539 16.31 13.06 2.12
CA ILE A 539 16.02 14.38 1.53
C ILE A 539 15.77 14.26 0.03
N ILE A 540 16.63 13.56 -0.70
CA ILE A 540 16.49 13.38 -2.14
C ILE A 540 15.18 12.65 -2.46
N ALA A 541 14.88 11.56 -1.76
CA ALA A 541 13.63 10.83 -1.92
C ALA A 541 12.42 11.71 -1.63
N ALA A 542 12.44 12.48 -0.54
CA ALA A 542 11.35 13.38 -0.18
C ALA A 542 11.17 14.54 -1.16
N LEU A 543 12.24 15.08 -1.73
CA LEU A 543 12.16 16.09 -2.79
C LEU A 543 11.50 15.53 -4.05
N LEU A 544 11.92 14.34 -4.50
CA LEU A 544 11.33 13.67 -5.65
C LEU A 544 9.84 13.41 -5.45
N ILE A 545 9.47 12.95 -4.25
CA ILE A 545 8.08 12.72 -3.85
C ILE A 545 7.29 14.04 -3.79
N GLY A 546 7.85 15.08 -3.15
CA GLY A 546 7.22 16.38 -2.94
C GLY A 546 6.93 17.11 -4.26
N LEU A 547 7.76 16.91 -5.28
CA LEU A 547 7.53 17.43 -6.64
C LEU A 547 6.28 16.82 -7.32
N MET A 548 5.81 15.66 -6.87
CA MET A 548 4.64 14.97 -7.42
C MET A 548 3.33 15.35 -6.72
N VAL A 549 3.39 16.04 -5.58
CA VAL A 549 2.21 16.52 -4.85
C VAL A 549 1.68 17.78 -5.55
N PRO A 550 0.35 17.89 -5.79
CA PRO A 550 -0.23 19.03 -6.50
C PRO A 550 0.14 20.37 -5.85
N LYS A 551 0.49 21.37 -6.68
CA LYS A 551 0.88 22.72 -6.24
C LYS A 551 -0.26 23.53 -5.59
N ARG A 552 -1.51 23.11 -5.76
CA ARG A 552 -2.70 23.78 -5.21
C ARG A 552 -3.47 22.82 -4.31
N LEU A 553 -3.86 23.33 -3.14
CA LEU A 553 -4.64 22.64 -2.12
C LEU A 553 -6.16 22.93 -2.19
N GLY A 554 -6.59 23.72 -3.17
CA GLY A 554 -7.99 24.12 -3.36
C GLY A 554 -8.64 23.40 -4.54
N PRO A 555 -9.98 23.35 -4.61
CA PRO A 555 -10.69 22.88 -5.79
C PRO A 555 -10.24 23.72 -6.99
N THR A 556 -9.98 23.07 -8.12
CA THR A 556 -9.99 23.76 -9.41
C THR A 556 -11.37 24.39 -9.53
N GLU A 557 -11.43 25.73 -9.57
CA GLU A 557 -12.58 26.40 -10.19
C GLU A 557 -12.76 25.71 -11.54
N THR A 558 -13.89 25.01 -11.67
CA THR A 558 -14.34 24.48 -12.95
C THR A 558 -14.37 25.67 -13.89
N VAL A 559 -13.43 25.70 -14.84
CA VAL A 559 -13.59 26.54 -16.02
C VAL A 559 -14.85 25.99 -16.69
N GLU A 560 -15.91 26.80 -16.66
CA GLU A 560 -17.17 26.53 -17.37
C GLU A 560 -16.93 26.25 -18.86
#